data_AF-A0A6I2W8Q6-F1
#
_entry.id   AF-A0A6I2W8Q6-F1
#
_cell.length_a   1.000
_cell.length_b   1.000
_cell.length_c   1.000
_cell.angle_alpha   90.00
_cell.angle_beta   90.00
_cell.angle_gamma   90.00
#
_symmetry.space_group_name_H-M   'P 1'
#
loop_
_entity.id
_entity.type
_entity.pdbx_description
1 polymer ?
#
loop_
_entity_poly.entity_id
_entity_poly.type
_entity_poly.pdbx_seq_one_letter_code
_entity_poly.pdbx_strand_id
1 'polypeptide(L)'
;MIEALRYFAYASCWKFLRILPEVSAYKFGNFVADVAFRKNGKGVIRLKANLARVRPEFSEAELNNLVKKAMRSYLRYWVDTFRFIDWDKSKILNSARIVNEEYFYGSLANGKGLIVSLPHAGNWDHAGAYFCAQDIPLTTVVEHLKPERLFKKFLEHREKMGME
;
A
#
# COMPACT_ATOMS: atom_id res chain seq x y z
N MET A 1 14.97 22.38 -5.32
CA MET A 1 14.40 22.02 -6.64
C MET A 1 13.94 20.56 -6.70
N ILE A 2 14.79 19.57 -6.37
CA ILE A 2 14.44 18.13 -6.41
C ILE A 2 13.31 17.77 -5.42
N GLU A 3 13.34 18.33 -4.20
CA GLU A 3 12.31 18.08 -3.18
C GLU A 3 10.93 18.59 -3.59
N ALA A 4 10.86 19.81 -4.13
CA ALA A 4 9.62 20.39 -4.65
C ALA A 4 9.07 19.53 -5.80
N LEU A 5 9.93 19.11 -6.74
CA LEU A 5 9.54 18.24 -7.85
C LEU A 5 8.96 16.91 -7.36
N ARG A 6 9.61 16.27 -6.38
CA ARG A 6 9.11 15.04 -5.74
C ARG A 6 7.74 15.27 -5.12
N TYR A 7 7.58 16.31 -4.31
CA TYR A 7 6.31 16.64 -3.67
C TYR A 7 5.20 16.86 -4.72
N PHE A 8 5.46 17.67 -5.75
CA PHE A 8 4.47 17.96 -6.79
C PHE A 8 4.12 16.72 -7.61
N ALA A 9 5.08 15.85 -7.91
CA ALA A 9 4.81 14.58 -8.59
C ALA A 9 3.86 13.71 -7.75
N TYR A 10 4.17 13.50 -6.47
CA TYR A 10 3.31 12.75 -5.55
C TYR A 10 1.92 13.37 -5.41
N ALA A 11 1.84 14.68 -5.15
CA ALA A 11 0.58 15.38 -4.96
C ALA A 11 -0.30 15.34 -6.23
N SER A 12 0.32 15.44 -7.41
CA SER A 12 -0.39 15.38 -8.69
C SER A 12 -0.92 13.98 -8.97
N CYS A 13 -0.09 12.94 -8.80
CA CYS A 13 -0.53 11.54 -8.92
C CYS A 13 -1.66 11.23 -7.95
N TRP A 14 -1.55 11.70 -6.71
CA TRP A 14 -2.57 11.50 -5.68
C TRP A 14 -3.90 12.14 -6.10
N LYS A 15 -3.90 13.42 -6.50
CA LYS A 15 -5.12 14.12 -6.93
C LYS A 15 -5.71 13.45 -8.17
N PHE A 16 -4.89 13.11 -9.15
CA PHE A 16 -5.31 12.48 -10.41
C PHE A 16 -5.95 11.10 -10.18
N LEU A 17 -5.33 10.24 -9.38
CA LEU A 17 -5.86 8.90 -9.13
C LEU A 17 -7.15 8.93 -8.31
N ARG A 18 -7.36 9.93 -7.46
CA ARG A 18 -8.61 10.13 -6.71
C ARG A 18 -9.80 10.48 -7.59
N ILE A 19 -9.61 11.33 -8.61
CA ILE A 19 -10.71 11.79 -9.48
C ILE A 19 -11.07 10.79 -10.58
N LEU A 20 -10.20 9.83 -10.87
CA LEU A 20 -10.48 8.84 -11.90
C LEU A 20 -11.55 7.85 -11.46
N PRO A 21 -12.47 7.45 -12.37
CA PRO A 21 -13.33 6.29 -12.15
C PRO A 21 -12.50 5.05 -11.81
N GLU A 22 -13.05 4.19 -10.96
CA GLU A 22 -12.33 3.06 -10.38
C GLU A 22 -11.65 2.15 -11.40
N VAL A 23 -12.42 1.68 -12.37
CA VAL A 23 -11.92 0.82 -13.44
C VAL A 23 -10.80 1.50 -14.22
N SER A 24 -10.92 2.81 -14.47
CA SER A 24 -9.90 3.59 -15.19
C SER A 24 -8.62 3.74 -14.37
N ALA A 25 -8.72 3.98 -13.07
CA ALA A 25 -7.55 4.09 -12.18
C ALA A 25 -6.76 2.78 -12.14
N TYR A 26 -7.43 1.63 -12.02
CA TYR A 26 -6.76 0.32 -12.05
C TYR A 26 -6.16 -0.03 -13.41
N LYS A 27 -6.88 0.27 -14.51
CA LYS A 27 -6.33 0.11 -15.87
C LYS A 27 -5.08 0.96 -16.08
N PHE A 28 -5.10 2.21 -15.61
CA PHE A 28 -3.94 3.10 -15.67
C PHE A 28 -2.78 2.56 -14.84
N GLY A 29 -3.00 2.13 -13.59
CA GLY A 29 -1.97 1.51 -12.77
C GLY A 29 -1.33 0.28 -13.42
N ASN A 30 -2.16 -0.61 -14.00
CA ASN A 30 -1.65 -1.78 -14.74
C ASN A 30 -0.83 -1.38 -15.98
N PHE A 31 -1.26 -0.36 -16.71
CA PHE A 31 -0.52 0.15 -17.86
C PHE A 31 0.85 0.69 -17.45
N VAL A 32 0.92 1.54 -16.43
CA VAL A 32 2.19 2.10 -15.93
C VAL A 32 3.11 0.98 -15.41
N ALA A 33 2.56 -0.02 -14.73
CA ALA A 33 3.32 -1.18 -14.25
C ALA A 33 3.93 -1.98 -15.40
N ASP A 34 3.15 -2.24 -16.45
CA ASP A 34 3.62 -2.97 -17.63
C ASP A 34 4.69 -2.19 -18.41
N VAL A 35 4.55 -0.86 -18.52
CA VAL A 35 5.57 0.01 -19.12
C VAL A 35 6.86 -0.01 -18.30
N ALA A 36 6.76 0.13 -16.97
CA ALA A 36 7.92 0.08 -16.07
C ALA A 36 8.63 -1.28 -16.14
N PHE A 37 7.87 -2.38 -16.16
CA PHE A 37 8.38 -3.73 -16.35
C PHE A 37 9.16 -3.86 -17.66
N ARG A 38 8.58 -3.43 -18.80
CA ARG A 38 9.25 -3.47 -20.11
C ARG A 38 10.52 -2.63 -20.18
N LYS A 39 10.54 -1.47 -19.51
CA LYS A 39 11.74 -0.62 -19.41
C LYS A 39 12.87 -1.25 -18.61
N ASN A 40 12.58 -2.29 -17.81
CA ASN A 40 13.54 -3.06 -17.04
C ASN A 40 14.58 -2.20 -16.28
N GLY A 41 14.12 -1.11 -15.67
CA GLY A 41 14.99 -0.20 -14.92
C GLY A 41 15.55 -0.80 -13.64
N LYS A 42 16.47 -0.09 -12.98
CA LYS A 42 17.17 -0.55 -11.75
C LYS A 42 16.24 -1.14 -10.68
N GLY A 43 15.06 -0.53 -10.47
CA GLY A 43 14.07 -1.03 -9.51
C GLY A 43 13.45 -2.38 -9.90
N VAL A 44 13.15 -2.58 -11.19
CA VAL A 44 12.61 -3.85 -11.71
C VAL A 44 13.67 -4.95 -11.67
N ILE A 45 14.92 -4.62 -12.00
CA ILE A 45 16.05 -5.55 -11.88
C ILE A 45 16.24 -5.99 -10.43
N ARG A 46 16.18 -5.03 -9.49
CA ARG A 46 16.27 -5.33 -8.05
C ARG A 46 15.09 -6.21 -7.59
N LEU A 47 13.88 -5.91 -8.04
CA LEU A 47 12.69 -6.72 -7.75
C LEU A 47 12.86 -8.16 -8.28
N LYS A 48 13.32 -8.34 -9.52
CA LYS A 48 13.62 -9.66 -10.10
C LYS A 48 14.65 -10.42 -9.25
N ALA A 49 15.73 -9.75 -8.83
CA ALA A 49 16.75 -10.35 -7.98
C ALA A 49 16.22 -10.77 -6.60
N ASN A 50 15.33 -9.97 -5.99
CA ASN A 50 14.72 -10.32 -4.72
C ASN A 50 13.75 -11.52 -4.89
N LEU A 51 12.93 -11.51 -5.94
CA LEU A 51 11.99 -12.60 -6.22
C LEU A 51 12.70 -13.91 -6.56
N ALA A 52 13.85 -13.87 -7.24
CA ALA A 52 14.68 -15.06 -7.49
C ALA A 52 15.19 -15.71 -6.19
N ARG A 53 15.37 -14.94 -5.12
CA ARG A 53 15.72 -15.49 -3.79
C ARG A 53 14.52 -16.08 -3.07
N VAL A 54 13.32 -15.52 -3.31
CA VAL A 54 12.06 -15.98 -2.71
C VAL A 54 11.51 -17.23 -3.42
N ARG A 55 11.82 -17.38 -4.72
CA ARG A 55 11.42 -18.50 -5.59
C ARG A 55 12.63 -19.00 -6.39
N PRO A 56 13.64 -19.61 -5.74
CA PRO A 56 14.84 -20.11 -6.41
C PRO A 56 14.56 -21.21 -7.43
N GLU A 57 13.41 -21.88 -7.31
CA GLU A 57 12.96 -22.97 -8.18
C GLU A 57 12.34 -22.49 -9.50
N PHE A 58 12.04 -21.19 -9.65
CA PHE A 58 11.38 -20.68 -10.84
C PHE A 58 12.34 -20.61 -12.03
N SER A 59 11.86 -21.07 -13.19
CA SER A 59 12.51 -20.77 -14.47
C SER A 59 12.53 -19.26 -14.75
N GLU A 60 13.36 -18.83 -15.70
CA GLU A 60 13.40 -17.41 -16.07
C GLU A 60 12.05 -16.87 -16.56
N ALA A 61 11.29 -17.68 -17.30
CA ALA A 61 9.97 -17.30 -17.82
C ALA A 61 8.96 -17.11 -16.67
N GLU A 62 8.94 -18.03 -15.71
CA GLU A 62 8.08 -17.94 -14.52
C GLU A 62 8.45 -16.74 -13.66
N LEU A 63 9.76 -16.52 -13.45
CA LEU A 63 10.25 -15.37 -12.70
C LEU A 63 9.87 -14.05 -13.39
N ASN A 64 10.03 -13.94 -14.72
CA ASN A 64 9.61 -12.75 -15.46
C ASN A 64 8.10 -12.48 -15.34
N ASN A 65 7.27 -13.54 -15.39
CA ASN A 65 5.83 -13.43 -15.16
C ASN A 65 5.52 -12.98 -13.73
N LEU A 66 6.24 -13.51 -12.73
CA LEU A 66 6.09 -13.11 -11.34
C LEU A 66 6.47 -11.64 -11.13
N VAL A 67 7.58 -11.18 -11.73
CA VAL A 67 8.00 -9.77 -11.67
C VAL A 67 6.92 -8.86 -12.27
N LYS A 68 6.34 -9.23 -13.42
CA LYS A 68 5.25 -8.45 -14.02
C LYS A 68 4.04 -8.35 -13.07
N LYS A 69 3.62 -9.47 -12.47
CA LYS A 69 2.52 -9.51 -11.48
C LYS A 69 2.86 -8.68 -10.24
N ALA A 70 4.09 -8.77 -9.74
CA ALA A 70 4.57 -8.01 -8.59
C ALA A 70 4.59 -6.50 -8.86
N MET A 71 5.01 -6.06 -10.06
CA MET A 71 4.94 -4.66 -10.48
C MET A 71 3.50 -4.13 -10.50
N ARG A 72 2.55 -4.93 -11.00
CA ARG A 72 1.12 -4.57 -10.97
C ARG A 72 0.58 -4.50 -9.54
N SER A 73 0.95 -5.44 -8.68
CA SER A 73 0.60 -5.42 -7.25
C SER A 73 1.15 -4.18 -6.54
N TYR A 74 2.41 -3.83 -6.80
CA TYR A 74 3.07 -2.64 -6.26
C TYR A 74 2.37 -1.34 -6.68
N LEU A 75 1.96 -1.21 -7.95
CA LEU A 75 1.19 -0.03 -8.36
C LEU A 75 -0.26 -0.06 -7.90
N ARG A 76 -0.86 -1.24 -7.70
CA ARG A 76 -2.19 -1.35 -7.07
C ARG A 76 -2.17 -0.77 -5.66
N TYR A 77 -1.13 -1.08 -4.86
CA TYR A 77 -0.94 -0.46 -3.55
C TYR A 77 -1.04 1.07 -3.62
N TRP A 78 -0.28 1.72 -4.52
CA TRP A 78 -0.32 3.17 -4.66
C TRP A 78 -1.68 3.71 -5.14
N VAL A 79 -2.33 3.02 -6.09
CA VAL A 79 -3.67 3.38 -6.56
C VAL A 79 -4.66 3.32 -5.39
N ASP A 80 -4.63 2.26 -4.60
CA ASP A 80 -5.52 2.08 -3.46
C ASP A 80 -5.23 3.13 -2.39
N THR A 81 -3.98 3.26 -1.91
CA THR A 81 -3.57 4.23 -0.88
C THR A 81 -4.03 5.64 -1.17
N PHE A 82 -3.96 6.08 -2.43
CA PHE A 82 -4.43 7.42 -2.78
C PHE A 82 -5.96 7.54 -2.81
N ARG A 83 -6.69 6.46 -3.11
CA ARG A 83 -8.13 6.49 -3.37
C ARG A 83 -9.00 6.12 -2.17
N PHE A 84 -8.56 5.21 -1.31
CA PHE A 84 -9.43 4.68 -0.24
C PHE A 84 -9.65 5.67 0.93
N ILE A 85 -8.94 6.79 0.93
CA ILE A 85 -9.07 7.90 1.89
C ILE A 85 -10.49 8.41 2.00
N ASP A 86 -11.16 8.49 0.86
CA ASP A 86 -12.50 9.06 0.75
C ASP A 86 -13.58 8.00 0.99
N TRP A 87 -13.19 6.79 1.38
CA TRP A 87 -14.15 5.74 1.71
C TRP A 87 -14.72 6.01 3.09
N ASP A 88 -16.04 5.87 3.21
CA ASP A 88 -16.69 5.85 4.50
C ASP A 88 -16.38 4.56 5.27
N LYS A 89 -16.67 4.58 6.57
CA LYS A 89 -16.49 3.45 7.49
C LYS A 89 -17.14 2.16 6.97
N SER A 90 -18.36 2.24 6.42
CA SER A 90 -19.07 1.07 5.90
C SER A 90 -18.32 0.45 4.71
N LYS A 91 -17.86 1.27 3.77
CA LYS A 91 -17.11 0.79 2.62
C LYS A 91 -15.80 0.12 3.02
N ILE A 92 -15.07 0.69 3.99
CA ILE A 92 -13.82 0.10 4.53
C ILE A 92 -14.10 -1.25 5.19
N LEU A 93 -15.15 -1.37 6.00
CA LEU A 93 -15.48 -2.62 6.68
C LEU A 93 -15.94 -3.71 5.68
N ASN A 94 -16.55 -3.33 4.57
CA ASN A 94 -17.01 -4.27 3.54
C ASN A 94 -15.93 -4.64 2.50
N SER A 95 -14.76 -3.99 2.51
CA SER A 95 -13.70 -4.21 1.52
C SER A 95 -12.63 -5.22 1.93
N ALA A 96 -12.69 -5.74 3.15
CA ALA A 96 -11.76 -6.73 3.65
C ALA A 96 -12.47 -7.76 4.54
N ARG A 97 -11.81 -8.91 4.71
CA ARG A 97 -12.17 -9.93 5.70
C ARG A 97 -10.91 -10.34 6.43
N ILE A 98 -11.05 -10.65 7.71
CA ILE A 98 -9.97 -11.24 8.49
C ILE A 98 -10.00 -12.76 8.32
N VAL A 99 -8.81 -13.35 8.35
CA VAL A 99 -8.64 -14.80 8.44
C VAL A 99 -7.97 -15.07 9.79
N ASN A 100 -8.50 -16.03 10.55
CA ASN A 100 -8.05 -16.38 11.90
C ASN A 100 -8.18 -15.19 12.88
N GLU A 101 -9.37 -14.59 12.92
CA GLU A 101 -9.65 -13.39 13.69
C GLU A 101 -9.57 -13.58 15.21
N GLU A 102 -9.72 -14.82 15.68
CA GLU A 102 -9.66 -15.23 17.08
C GLU A 102 -8.32 -14.87 17.73
N TYR A 103 -7.21 -14.92 17.00
CA TYR A 103 -5.89 -14.54 17.53
C TYR A 103 -5.78 -13.04 17.79
N PHE A 104 -6.48 -12.25 16.97
CA PHE A 104 -6.49 -10.80 17.07
C PHE A 104 -7.46 -10.35 18.17
N TYR A 105 -8.75 -10.66 18.01
CA TYR A 105 -9.80 -10.21 18.92
C TYR A 105 -9.72 -10.87 20.29
N GLY A 106 -9.25 -12.12 20.38
CA GLY A 106 -9.05 -12.80 21.66
C GLY A 106 -8.04 -12.09 22.57
N SER A 107 -6.95 -11.57 22.00
CA SER A 107 -5.94 -10.81 22.77
C SER A 107 -6.49 -9.47 23.26
N LEU A 108 -7.25 -8.77 22.41
CA LEU A 108 -7.87 -7.49 22.74
C LEU A 108 -8.95 -7.62 23.81
N ALA A 109 -9.84 -8.62 23.70
CA ALA A 109 -10.91 -8.87 24.68
C ALA A 109 -10.38 -9.14 26.10
N ASN A 110 -9.15 -9.64 26.22
CA ASN A 110 -8.48 -9.89 27.49
C ASN A 110 -7.67 -8.69 28.02
N GLY A 111 -7.75 -7.52 27.37
CA GLY A 111 -7.11 -6.28 27.82
C GLY A 111 -5.57 -6.27 27.76
N LYS A 112 -4.96 -7.22 27.05
CA LYS A 112 -3.49 -7.34 26.96
C LYS A 112 -2.84 -6.43 25.93
N GLY A 113 -3.65 -5.86 25.02
CA GLY A 113 -3.16 -5.25 23.79
C GLY A 113 -2.59 -6.28 22.81
N LEU A 114 -2.06 -5.81 21.67
CA LEU A 114 -1.48 -6.66 20.64
C LEU A 114 -0.36 -5.94 19.89
N ILE A 115 0.72 -6.65 19.60
CA ILE A 115 1.76 -6.21 18.65
C ILE A 115 1.54 -6.97 17.35
N VAL A 116 1.27 -6.24 16.26
CA VAL A 116 1.15 -6.80 14.92
C VAL A 116 2.41 -6.49 14.13
N SER A 117 3.22 -7.51 13.86
CA SER A 117 4.38 -7.38 12.97
C SER A 117 4.00 -7.87 11.58
N LEU A 118 4.18 -7.01 10.58
CA LEU A 118 3.84 -7.31 9.19
C LEU A 118 4.98 -6.92 8.23
N PRO A 119 5.18 -7.69 7.14
CA PRO A 119 6.06 -7.27 6.06
C PRO A 119 5.40 -6.16 5.23
N HIS A 120 6.19 -5.53 4.35
CA HIS A 120 5.66 -4.63 3.31
C HIS A 120 4.99 -5.44 2.19
N ALA A 121 3.84 -6.04 2.49
CA ALA A 121 3.08 -6.88 1.57
C ALA A 121 1.61 -6.43 1.50
N GLY A 122 1.03 -6.47 0.30
CA GLY A 122 -0.35 -6.05 0.08
C GLY A 122 -0.54 -4.55 0.33
N ASN A 123 -1.59 -4.19 1.06
CA ASN A 123 -1.86 -2.80 1.45
C ASN A 123 -2.09 -2.73 2.97
N TRP A 124 -1.03 -2.39 3.70
CA TRP A 124 -1.06 -2.29 5.15
C TRP A 124 -1.81 -1.05 5.65
N ASP A 125 -1.83 0.05 4.88
CA ASP A 125 -2.62 1.23 5.23
C ASP A 125 -4.12 0.88 5.24
N HIS A 126 -4.58 0.10 4.25
CA HIS A 126 -5.96 -0.39 4.21
C HIS A 126 -6.27 -1.37 5.36
N ALA A 127 -5.33 -2.26 5.70
CA ALA A 127 -5.49 -3.15 6.85
C ALA A 127 -5.62 -2.37 8.17
N GLY A 128 -4.76 -1.36 8.39
CA GLY A 128 -4.88 -0.50 9.57
C GLY A 128 -6.19 0.29 9.60
N ALA A 129 -6.60 0.87 8.47
CA ALA A 129 -7.87 1.58 8.36
C ALA A 129 -9.08 0.67 8.65
N TYR A 130 -9.02 -0.61 8.28
CA TYR A 130 -10.07 -1.59 8.60
C TYR A 130 -10.23 -1.80 10.12
N PHE A 131 -9.13 -1.84 10.88
CA PHE A 131 -9.20 -1.96 12.34
C PHE A 131 -9.59 -0.65 13.02
N CYS A 132 -9.06 0.49 12.57
CA CYS A 132 -9.48 1.80 13.06
C CYS A 132 -10.97 2.06 12.79
N ALA A 133 -11.49 1.60 11.65
CA ALA A 133 -12.92 1.66 11.31
C ALA A 133 -13.79 0.84 12.27
N GLN A 134 -13.23 -0.10 13.04
CA GLN A 134 -13.92 -0.82 14.12
C GLN A 134 -13.73 -0.16 15.49
N ASP A 135 -13.23 1.07 15.52
CA ASP A 135 -12.96 1.84 16.74
C ASP A 135 -11.85 1.22 17.62
N ILE A 136 -10.96 0.43 17.02
CA ILE A 136 -9.78 -0.14 17.70
C ILE A 136 -8.64 0.88 17.66
N PRO A 137 -8.11 1.32 18.82
CA PRO A 137 -6.94 2.19 18.86
C PRO A 137 -5.72 1.51 18.23
N LEU A 138 -5.07 2.19 17.30
CA LEU A 138 -3.91 1.69 16.56
C LEU A 138 -2.79 2.71 16.62
N THR A 139 -1.69 2.35 17.27
CA THR A 139 -0.44 3.13 17.26
C THR A 139 0.58 2.49 16.34
N THR A 140 1.28 3.28 15.54
CA THR A 140 2.33 2.79 14.65
C THR A 140 3.56 3.69 14.63
N VAL A 141 4.61 3.25 13.96
CA VAL A 141 5.83 4.03 13.75
C VAL A 141 6.03 4.28 12.27
N VAL A 142 6.45 5.49 11.93
CA VAL A 142 6.66 5.89 10.54
C VAL A 142 8.03 6.55 10.38
N GLU A 143 8.72 6.23 9.29
CA GLU A 143 9.94 6.93 8.91
C GLU A 143 9.64 8.40 8.59
N HIS A 144 10.46 9.30 9.11
CA HIS A 144 10.34 10.73 8.83
C HIS A 144 10.92 11.06 7.44
N LEU A 145 10.07 10.94 6.42
CA LEU A 145 10.44 11.14 5.02
C LEU A 145 10.76 12.61 4.70
N LYS A 146 11.76 12.83 3.84
CA LYS A 146 11.99 14.13 3.19
C LYS A 146 11.33 14.18 1.80
N PRO A 147 10.71 15.30 1.42
CA PRO A 147 10.62 16.56 2.17
C PRO A 147 9.54 16.55 3.25
N GLU A 148 9.70 17.43 4.25
CA GLU A 148 8.78 17.60 5.39
C GLU A 148 7.30 17.69 4.97
N ARG A 149 7.04 18.45 3.90
CA ARG A 149 5.67 18.64 3.39
C ARG A 149 5.05 17.34 2.87
N LEU A 150 5.86 16.40 2.37
CA LEU A 150 5.38 15.08 1.96
C LEU A 150 5.11 14.20 3.19
N PHE A 151 6.00 14.22 4.18
CA PHE A 151 5.80 13.52 5.45
C PHE A 151 4.49 13.94 6.12
N LYS A 152 4.28 15.24 6.33
CA LYS A 152 3.05 15.77 6.93
C LYS A 152 1.79 15.34 6.16
N LYS A 153 1.88 15.27 4.82
CA LYS A 153 0.75 14.81 3.99
C LYS A 153 0.39 13.34 4.24
N PHE A 154 1.37 12.46 4.45
CA PHE A 154 1.13 11.06 4.82
C PHE A 154 0.70 10.91 6.27
N LEU A 155 1.22 11.74 7.19
CA LEU A 155 0.81 11.77 8.58
C LEU A 155 -0.67 12.13 8.71
N GLU A 156 -1.08 13.30 8.19
CA GLU A 156 -2.48 13.75 8.16
C GLU A 156 -3.43 12.72 7.54
N HIS A 157 -2.91 11.94 6.58
CA HIS A 157 -3.67 10.90 5.90
C HIS A 157 -3.94 9.68 6.79
N ARG A 158 -2.95 9.24 7.57
CA ARG A 158 -3.09 8.11 8.49
C ARG A 158 -3.85 8.50 9.77
N GLU A 159 -3.63 9.71 10.27
CA GLU A 159 -4.40 10.26 11.39
C GLU A 159 -5.90 10.31 11.07
N LYS A 160 -6.27 10.72 9.84
CA LYS A 160 -7.67 10.68 9.39
C LYS A 160 -8.29 9.29 9.33
N MET A 161 -7.47 8.24 9.20
CA MET A 161 -7.96 6.86 9.27
C MET A 161 -8.18 6.40 10.71
N GLY A 162 -7.64 7.12 11.70
CA GLY A 162 -7.67 6.75 13.11
C GLY A 162 -6.37 6.11 13.63
N MET A 163 -5.26 6.23 12.89
CA MET A 163 -3.94 5.80 13.36
C MET A 163 -3.26 6.90 14.17
N GLU A 164 -2.55 6.51 15.22
CA GLU A 164 -1.66 7.36 16.03
C GLU A 164 -0.18 7.05 15.76
#